data_AF-A0A2A9N7Q6-F1
#
_entry.id   AF-A0A2A9N7Q6-F1
#
_cell.length_a   1.000
_cell.length_b   1.000
_cell.length_c   1.000
_cell.angle_alpha   90.00
_cell.angle_beta   90.00
_cell.angle_gamma   90.00
#
_symmetry.space_group_name_H-M   'P 1'
#
loop_
_entity.id
_entity.type
_entity.pdbx_description
1 polymer ?
#
loop_
_entity_poly.entity_id
_entity_poly.type
_entity_poly.pdbx_seq_one_letter_code
_entity_poly.pdbx_strand_id
1 'polypeptide(L)'
;MSTLSVHYAAQNNQPGLLRTLVNEDPKRVNAVDEDGRTPLHWAASSGSIEMMRLLIDQNAEVDKPDNSRWTPLHIAASAGREDVVRELIGAGADINRKNDKGLTPL
;
A
#
# COMPACT_ATOMS: atom_id res chain seq x y z
N MET A 1 5.79 20.82 12.21
CA MET A 1 5.97 20.82 10.75
C MET A 1 5.47 19.49 10.24
N SER A 2 4.33 19.45 9.54
CA SER A 2 3.85 18.23 8.89
C SER A 2 4.81 17.90 7.75
N THR A 3 5.73 16.97 7.96
CA THR A 3 6.52 16.41 6.87
C THR A 3 5.54 15.73 5.91
N LEU A 4 5.36 16.30 4.72
CA LEU A 4 4.57 15.70 3.65
C LEU A 4 5.21 14.36 3.28
N SER A 5 4.59 13.26 3.72
CA SER A 5 5.10 11.91 3.48
C SER A 5 4.43 11.28 2.26
N VAL A 6 5.10 10.32 1.64
CA VAL A 6 4.51 9.46 0.60
C VAL A 6 3.30 8.67 1.12
N HIS A 7 3.26 8.36 2.41
CA HIS A 7 2.11 7.74 3.08
C HIS A 7 0.90 8.68 3.07
N TYR A 8 1.10 9.96 3.42
CA TYR A 8 0.04 10.97 3.38
C TYR A 8 -0.50 11.16 1.96
N ALA A 9 0.41 11.25 0.97
CA ALA A 9 0.03 11.37 -0.43
C ALA A 9 -0.81 10.17 -0.90
N ALA A 10 -0.41 8.95 -0.53
CA ALA A 10 -1.12 7.73 -0.89
C ALA A 10 -2.49 7.61 -0.20
N GLN A 11 -2.56 7.90 1.10
CA GLN A 11 -3.82 7.83 1.85
C GLN A 11 -4.87 8.81 1.32
N ASN A 12 -4.45 10.03 0.96
CA ASN A 12 -5.35 11.13 0.58
C ASN A 12 -5.51 11.28 -0.95
N ASN A 13 -5.12 10.27 -1.73
CA ASN A 13 -5.19 10.27 -3.19
C ASN A 13 -4.58 11.52 -3.85
N GLN A 14 -3.33 11.86 -3.50
CA GLN A 14 -2.60 12.99 -4.08
C GLN A 14 -1.51 12.53 -5.08
N PRO A 15 -1.88 12.13 -6.31
CA PRO A 15 -0.93 11.54 -7.26
C PRO A 15 0.18 12.51 -7.68
N GLY A 16 -0.10 13.82 -7.76
CA GLY A 16 0.91 14.83 -8.05
C GLY A 16 1.99 14.89 -6.96
N LEU A 17 1.59 14.93 -5.69
CA LEU A 17 2.52 14.93 -4.56
C LEU A 17 3.31 13.62 -4.50
N LEU A 18 2.64 12.48 -4.71
CA LEU A 18 3.30 11.18 -4.73
C LEU A 18 4.41 11.15 -5.79
N ARG A 19 4.10 11.57 -7.03
CA ARG A 19 5.07 11.61 -8.13
C ARG A 19 6.24 12.53 -7.81
N THR A 20 5.98 13.72 -7.28
CA THR A 20 7.06 14.64 -6.86
C THR A 20 7.99 13.96 -5.85
N LEU A 21 7.43 13.37 -4.79
CA LEU A 21 8.22 12.74 -3.73
C LEU A 21 9.00 11.52 -4.22
N VAL A 22 8.42 10.67 -5.07
CA VAL A 22 9.07 9.48 -5.64
C VAL A 22 10.11 9.87 -6.70
N ASN A 23 9.90 10.94 -7.46
CA ASN A 23 10.91 11.44 -8.41
C ASN A 23 12.13 12.05 -7.69
N GLU A 24 11.93 12.67 -6.53
CA GLU A 24 13.03 13.17 -5.69
C GLU A 24 13.89 12.03 -5.13
N ASP A 25 13.26 10.95 -4.68
CA ASP A 25 13.93 9.72 -4.23
C ASP A 25 13.04 8.50 -4.53
N PRO A 26 13.39 7.71 -5.57
CA PRO A 26 12.61 6.54 -5.97
C PRO A 26 12.42 5.50 -4.87
N LYS A 27 13.33 5.45 -3.88
CA LYS A 27 13.19 4.51 -2.74
C LYS A 27 11.97 4.82 -1.88
N ARG A 28 11.44 6.04 -1.95
CA ARG A 28 10.26 6.43 -1.19
C ARG A 28 8.99 5.67 -1.57
N VAL A 29 8.91 5.08 -2.76
CA VAL A 29 7.74 4.25 -3.14
C VAL A 29 7.50 3.09 -2.16
N ASN A 30 8.58 2.58 -1.55
CA ASN A 30 8.57 1.50 -0.55
C ASN A 30 8.99 1.98 0.85
N ALA A 31 8.98 3.29 1.11
CA ALA A 31 9.26 3.82 2.44
C ALA A 31 8.24 3.29 3.46
N VAL A 32 8.70 3.00 4.67
CA VAL A 32 7.85 2.53 5.76
C VAL A 32 7.63 3.62 6.80
N ASP A 33 6.44 3.66 7.41
CA ASP A 33 6.15 4.47 8.59
C ASP A 33 6.48 3.69 9.88
N GLU A 34 6.09 4.25 11.03
CA GLU A 34 6.35 3.66 12.36
C GLU A 34 5.69 2.27 12.54
N ASP A 35 4.60 1.99 11.82
CA ASP A 35 3.90 0.70 11.83
C ASP A 35 4.48 -0.29 10.79
N GLY A 36 5.52 0.11 10.05
CA GLY A 36 6.11 -0.69 8.98
C GLY A 36 5.31 -0.62 7.68
N ARG A 37 4.32 0.26 7.57
CA ARG A 37 3.41 0.33 6.42
C ARG A 37 4.00 1.16 5.30
N THR A 38 3.84 0.66 4.08
CA THR A 38 4.21 1.37 2.84
C THR A 38 3.07 2.27 2.35
N PRO A 39 3.33 3.20 1.41
CA PRO A 39 2.28 3.91 0.69
C PRO A 39 1.19 2.98 0.12
N LEU A 40 1.54 1.78 -0.34
CA LEU A 40 0.58 0.82 -0.88
C LEU A 40 -0.40 0.29 0.18
N HIS A 41 0.01 0.15 1.44
CA HIS A 41 -0.92 -0.18 2.54
C HIS A 41 -1.97 0.92 2.73
N TRP A 42 -1.55 2.19 2.64
CA TRP A 42 -2.44 3.33 2.82
C TRP A 42 -3.39 3.53 1.63
N ALA A 43 -2.91 3.33 0.40
CA ALA A 43 -3.77 3.29 -0.79
C ALA A 43 -4.78 2.14 -0.70
N ALA A 44 -4.36 0.98 -0.20
CA ALA A 44 -5.23 -0.17 0.01
C ALA A 44 -6.32 0.11 1.05
N SER A 45 -5.99 0.77 2.15
CA SER A 45 -6.93 1.19 3.20
C SER A 45 -7.93 2.23 2.71
N SER A 46 -7.46 3.24 1.95
CA SER A 46 -8.31 4.31 1.43
C SER A 46 -9.28 3.85 0.35
N GLY A 47 -8.97 2.73 -0.33
CA GLY A 47 -9.77 2.23 -1.45
C GLY A 47 -9.42 2.89 -2.79
N SER A 48 -8.33 3.66 -2.88
CA SER A 48 -7.96 4.34 -4.13
C SER A 48 -7.26 3.39 -5.10
N ILE A 49 -8.01 2.92 -6.10
CA ILE A 49 -7.47 2.11 -7.21
C ILE A 49 -6.45 2.90 -8.03
N GLU A 50 -6.72 4.18 -8.31
CA GLU A 50 -5.82 5.05 -9.07
C GLU A 50 -4.45 5.15 -8.39
N MET A 51 -4.45 5.42 -7.08
CA MET A 51 -3.21 5.52 -6.31
C MET A 51 -2.49 4.18 -6.20
N MET A 52 -3.23 3.08 -6.02
CA MET A 52 -2.66 1.75 -5.97
C MET A 52 -1.97 1.38 -7.29
N ARG A 53 -2.62 1.62 -8.44
CA ARG A 53 -2.03 1.39 -9.77
C ARG A 53 -0.79 2.26 -9.98
N LEU A 54 -0.88 3.54 -9.63
CA LEU A 54 0.27 4.45 -9.68
C LEU A 54 1.46 3.92 -8.87
N LEU A 55 1.24 3.45 -7.65
CA LEU A 55 2.29 2.89 -6.81
C LEU A 55 2.90 1.62 -7.43
N ILE A 56 2.07 0.72 -7.95
CA ILE A 56 2.53 -0.51 -8.62
C ILE A 56 3.36 -0.17 -9.87
N ASP A 57 2.91 0.81 -10.69
CA ASP A 57 3.65 1.31 -11.85
C ASP A 57 5.00 1.96 -11.47
N GLN A 58 5.12 2.44 -10.24
CA GLN A 58 6.36 2.96 -9.64
C GLN A 58 7.16 1.86 -8.90
N ASN A 59 6.87 0.58 -9.15
CA ASN A 59 7.55 -0.57 -8.56
C ASN A 59 7.35 -0.73 -7.04
N ALA A 60 6.16 -0.40 -6.52
CA ALA A 60 5.80 -0.73 -5.14
C ALA A 60 5.78 -2.26 -4.92
N GLU A 61 6.29 -2.69 -3.77
CA GLU A 61 6.27 -4.09 -3.34
C GLU A 61 4.85 -4.50 -2.90
N VAL A 62 4.17 -5.28 -3.77
CA VAL A 62 2.76 -5.69 -3.58
C VAL A 62 2.53 -6.45 -2.27
N ASP A 63 3.47 -7.30 -1.87
CA ASP A 63 3.38 -8.16 -0.68
C ASP A 63 4.31 -7.75 0.46
N LYS A 64 4.73 -6.48 0.51
CA LYS A 64 5.53 -5.98 1.63
C LYS A 64 4.73 -6.13 2.93
N PRO A 65 5.23 -6.83 3.95
CA PRO A 65 4.56 -6.88 5.25
C PRO A 65 4.85 -5.62 6.07
N ASP A 66 3.86 -5.18 6.84
CA ASP A 66 3.99 -4.27 7.98
C ASP A 66 4.54 -5.00 9.23
N ASN A 67 4.65 -4.29 10.36
CA ASN A 67 5.23 -4.82 11.60
C ASN A 67 4.43 -5.99 12.21
N SER A 68 3.15 -6.16 11.84
CA SER A 68 2.30 -7.27 12.28
C SER A 68 2.15 -8.35 11.19
N ARG A 69 2.98 -8.28 10.15
CA ARG A 69 2.92 -9.09 8.93
C ARG A 69 1.64 -8.94 8.12
N TRP A 70 0.93 -7.82 8.25
CA TRP A 70 -0.16 -7.52 7.33
C TRP A 70 0.44 -7.05 6.01
N THR A 71 -0.11 -7.56 4.90
CA THR A 71 0.20 -7.07 3.54
C THR A 71 -0.86 -6.04 3.13
N PRO A 72 -0.64 -5.26 2.06
CA PRO A 72 -1.69 -4.41 1.48
C PRO A 72 -3.00 -5.16 1.22
N LEU A 73 -2.94 -6.44 0.84
CA LEU A 73 -4.13 -7.26 0.63
C LEU A 73 -4.92 -7.52 1.92
N HIS A 74 -4.24 -7.77 3.05
CA HIS A 74 -4.90 -7.91 4.35
C HIS A 74 -5.64 -6.62 4.73
N ILE A 75 -4.99 -5.46 4.50
CA ILE A 75 -5.56 -4.15 4.82
C ILE A 75 -6.80 -3.89 3.95
N ALA A 76 -6.73 -4.14 2.64
CA ALA A 76 -7.86 -3.96 1.72
C ALA A 76 -9.05 -4.85 2.12
N ALA A 77 -8.80 -6.13 2.40
CA ALA A 77 -9.84 -7.09 2.80
C ALA A 77 -10.48 -6.71 4.13
N SER A 78 -9.67 -6.38 5.15
CA SER A 78 -10.18 -5.95 6.46
C SER A 78 -10.95 -4.62 6.41
N ALA A 79 -10.67 -3.76 5.43
CA ALA A 79 -11.38 -2.50 5.22
C ALA A 79 -12.58 -2.63 4.27
N GLY A 80 -12.88 -3.84 3.75
CA GLY A 80 -14.01 -4.07 2.84
C GLY A 80 -13.83 -3.43 1.46
N ARG A 81 -12.59 -3.24 0.99
CA ARG A 81 -12.28 -2.62 -0.31
C ARG A 81 -12.25 -3.67 -1.41
N GLU A 82 -13.41 -4.18 -1.81
CA GLU A 82 -13.52 -5.29 -2.77
C GLU A 82 -12.80 -5.05 -4.10
N ASP A 83 -12.92 -3.85 -4.69
CA ASP A 83 -12.26 -3.56 -5.97
C ASP A 83 -10.74 -3.53 -5.84
N VAL A 84 -10.23 -2.99 -4.73
CA VAL A 84 -8.79 -2.99 -4.43
C VAL A 84 -8.28 -4.42 -4.17
N VAL A 85 -9.06 -5.25 -3.48
CA VAL A 85 -8.74 -6.68 -3.30
C VAL A 85 -8.56 -7.35 -4.65
N ARG A 86 -9.51 -7.17 -5.58
CA ARG A 86 -9.43 -7.74 -6.94
C ARG A 86 -8.19 -7.27 -7.68
N GLU A 87 -7.88 -5.99 -7.59
CA GLU A 87 -6.72 -5.42 -8.28
C GLU A 87 -5.39 -5.90 -7.68
N LEU A 88 -5.25 -5.99 -6.36
CA LEU A 88 -4.05 -6.52 -5.72
C LEU A 88 -3.83 -8.00 -6.08
N ILE A 89 -4.89 -8.80 -6.13
CA ILE A 89 -4.81 -10.19 -6.62
C ILE A 89 -4.38 -10.22 -8.09
N GLY A 90 -4.94 -9.34 -8.93
CA GLY A 90 -4.52 -9.19 -10.33
C GLY A 90 -3.06 -8.75 -10.50
N ALA A 91 -2.53 -7.99 -9.53
CA ALA A 91 -1.13 -7.60 -9.45
C ALA A 91 -0.21 -8.68 -8.84
N GLY A 92 -0.75 -9.86 -8.51
CA GLY A 92 0.02 -11.00 -8.04
C GLY A 92 0.20 -11.09 -6.52
N ALA A 93 -0.61 -10.39 -5.73
CA ALA A 93 -0.58 -10.52 -4.26
C ALA A 93 -0.86 -11.96 -3.80
N ASP A 94 -0.07 -12.45 -2.84
CA ASP A 94 -0.24 -13.78 -2.25
C ASP A 94 -1.46 -13.83 -1.30
N ILE A 95 -2.53 -14.47 -1.78
CA ILE A 95 -3.78 -14.68 -1.02
C ILE A 95 -3.62 -15.62 0.19
N ASN A 96 -2.50 -16.35 0.31
CA ASN A 96 -2.25 -17.30 1.39
C ASN A 96 -1.24 -16.80 2.42
N ARG A 97 -0.76 -15.56 2.28
CA ARG A 97 0.26 -15.00 3.18
C ARG A 97 -0.28 -14.86 4.59
N LYS A 98 0.29 -15.57 5.56
CA LYS A 98 -0.14 -15.44 6.96
C LYS A 98 0.50 -14.25 7.67
N ASN A 99 -0.33 -13.48 8.37
CA ASN A 99 0.13 -12.49 9.35
C ASN A 99 0.59 -13.14 10.67
N ASP A 100 1.00 -12.36 11.67
CA ASP A 100 1.49 -12.89 12.95
C ASP A 100 0.43 -13.67 13.75
N LYS A 101 -0.85 -13.46 13.44
CA LYS A 101 -1.97 -14.20 14.04
C LYS A 101 -2.32 -15.48 13.26
N GLY A 102 -1.56 -15.81 12.23
CA GLY A 102 -1.82 -16.96 11.36
C GLY A 102 -2.99 -16.77 10.39
N LEU A 103 -3.54 -15.55 10.28
CA LEU A 103 -4.66 -15.23 9.42
C LEU A 103 -4.16 -14.94 8.00
N THR A 104 -4.88 -15.44 7.00
CA THR A 104 -4.74 -15.05 5.59
C THR A 104 -5.46 -13.72 5.33
N PRO A 105 -5.17 -13.04 4.20
CA PRO A 105 -5.89 -11.83 3.80
C PRO A 105 -7.39 -12.06 3.55
N LEU A 106 -7.76 -13.24 3.04
CA LEU A 106 -9.13 -13.64 2.68
C LEU A 106 -9.58 -14.83 3.52
#